data_AF-A0AB33II69-F1
#
_entry.id   AF-A0AB33II69-F1
#
_cell.length_a   1.000
_cell.length_b   1.000
_cell.length_c   1.000
_cell.angle_alpha   90.00
_cell.angle_beta   90.00
_cell.angle_gamma   90.00
#
_symmetry.space_group_name_H-M   'P 1'
#
loop_
_entity.id
_entity.type
_entity.pdbx_description
1 polymer ?
#
loop_
_entity_poly.entity_id
_entity_poly.type
_entity_poly.pdbx_seq_one_letter_code
_entity_poly.pdbx_strand_id
1 'polypeptide(L)'
;MVIRCLARHPPVEAPQGICYGQADVALAVGWEDFASQLAASLRKTGIRKLFASPLARCRIPAQWVAARTQCELRLDERLREISFGEWEMYPWDAIPRNALDEWAADLLEFAPPAGESGQELIARVTNFWNECEAGPSCAILSHGGPLRVLEALVAGKNVDLSVPAMPLGMVKLIP
;
A
#
# COMPACT_ATOMS: atom_id res chain seq x y z
N MET A 1 1.12 -0.08 -18.71
CA MET A 1 1.24 -1.05 -17.65
C MET A 1 -0.13 -1.33 -17.09
N VAL A 2 -0.77 -2.38 -17.57
CA VAL A 2 -2.04 -2.79 -16.98
C VAL A 2 -1.71 -3.44 -15.62
N ILE A 3 -2.31 -2.95 -14.54
CA ILE A 3 -2.11 -3.56 -13.22
C ILE A 3 -2.80 -4.92 -13.21
N ARG A 4 -2.02 -5.99 -13.00
CA ARG A 4 -2.50 -7.39 -13.01
C ARG A 4 -2.32 -8.12 -11.67
N CYS A 5 -1.66 -7.47 -10.72
CA CYS A 5 -1.46 -8.00 -9.38
C CYS A 5 -1.37 -6.84 -8.37
N LEU A 6 -2.14 -6.93 -7.30
CA LEU A 6 -2.08 -6.03 -6.15
C LEU A 6 -1.71 -6.87 -4.92
N ALA A 7 -0.75 -6.40 -4.14
CA ALA A 7 -0.33 -7.07 -2.93
C ALA A 7 -0.17 -6.06 -1.78
N ARG A 8 -0.69 -6.41 -0.60
CA ARG A 8 -0.44 -5.65 0.63
C ARG A 8 0.74 -6.26 1.35
N HIS A 9 1.62 -5.43 1.90
CA HIS A 9 2.75 -5.88 2.70
C HIS A 9 2.32 -6.89 3.79
N PRO A 10 3.22 -7.82 4.17
CA PRO A 10 2.94 -8.79 5.23
C PRO A 10 2.94 -8.11 6.60
N PRO A 11 2.56 -8.82 7.67
CA PRO A 11 2.58 -8.28 9.03
C PRO A 11 3.92 -7.66 9.44
N VAL A 12 3.83 -6.68 10.34
CA VAL A 12 4.95 -5.90 10.86
C VAL A 12 5.18 -6.21 12.33
N GLU A 13 6.41 -6.00 12.80
CA GLU A 13 6.77 -6.06 14.21
C GLU A 13 6.46 -4.70 14.85
N ALA A 14 5.17 -4.49 15.15
CA ALA A 14 4.68 -3.34 15.90
C ALA A 14 3.58 -3.81 16.87
N PRO A 15 3.45 -3.18 18.06
CA PRO A 15 2.32 -3.45 18.93
C PRO A 15 0.99 -3.28 18.19
N GLN A 16 -0.01 -4.10 18.53
CA GLN A 16 -1.36 -3.89 18.00
C GLN A 16 -1.87 -2.51 18.39
N GLY A 17 -2.61 -1.89 17.48
CA GLY A 17 -3.22 -0.59 17.71
C GLY A 17 -2.29 0.61 17.49
N ILE A 18 -1.06 0.43 17.03
CA ILE A 18 -0.21 1.57 16.65
C ILE A 18 -0.59 2.11 15.28
N CYS A 19 -0.80 3.41 15.19
CA CYS A 19 -0.80 4.14 13.93
C CYS A 19 0.65 4.31 13.45
N TYR A 20 1.04 3.74 12.32
CA TYR A 20 2.43 3.88 11.84
C TYR A 20 2.57 4.55 10.47
N GLY A 21 1.45 4.93 9.80
CA GLY A 21 1.45 5.69 8.54
C GLY A 21 2.69 5.51 7.67
N GLN A 22 3.49 6.57 7.55
CA GLN A 22 4.74 6.57 6.80
C GLN A 22 5.99 6.26 7.62
N ALA A 23 5.91 6.18 8.95
CA ALA A 23 6.97 5.68 9.80
C ALA A 23 7.42 4.27 9.36
N ASP A 24 8.74 4.08 9.31
CA ASP A 24 9.33 2.78 9.01
C ASP A 24 9.22 1.86 10.23
N VAL A 25 8.58 0.72 10.02
CA VAL A 25 8.43 -0.35 11.02
C VAL A 25 8.98 -1.65 10.45
N ALA A 26 9.59 -2.45 11.32
CA ALA A 26 10.18 -3.72 10.92
C ALA A 26 9.12 -4.73 10.47
N LEU A 27 9.51 -5.66 9.61
CA LEU A 27 8.66 -6.79 9.23
C LEU A 27 8.60 -7.80 10.37
N ALA A 28 7.43 -8.42 10.58
CA ALA A 28 7.33 -9.54 11.49
C ALA A 28 8.05 -10.76 10.91
N VAL A 29 8.44 -11.70 11.77
CA VAL A 29 9.02 -12.99 11.36
C VAL A 29 8.07 -13.74 10.40
N GLY A 30 8.63 -14.42 9.41
CA GLY A 30 7.87 -15.18 8.41
C GLY A 30 7.36 -14.37 7.22
N TRP A 31 7.80 -13.11 7.06
CA TRP A 31 7.47 -12.29 5.87
C TRP A 31 7.96 -12.92 4.56
N GLU A 32 8.93 -13.83 4.61
CA GLU A 32 9.47 -14.57 3.48
C GLU A 32 8.44 -15.49 2.82
N ASP A 33 7.45 -15.98 3.57
CA ASP A 33 6.36 -16.81 3.04
C ASP A 33 5.47 -16.00 2.09
N PHE A 34 5.15 -14.76 2.50
CA PHE A 34 4.47 -13.79 1.63
C PHE A 34 5.29 -13.48 0.38
N ALA A 35 6.59 -13.20 0.54
CA ALA A 35 7.47 -12.90 -0.58
C ALA A 35 7.54 -14.09 -1.57
N SER A 36 7.55 -15.32 -1.05
CA SER A 36 7.51 -16.55 -1.85
C SER A 36 6.20 -16.69 -2.63
N GLN A 37 5.06 -16.41 -1.99
CA GLN A 37 3.75 -16.41 -2.64
C GLN A 37 3.63 -15.35 -3.75
N LEU A 38 4.12 -14.14 -3.49
CA LEU A 38 4.16 -13.07 -4.49
C LEU A 38 5.05 -13.48 -5.68
N ALA A 39 6.25 -13.99 -5.42
CA ALA A 39 7.16 -14.47 -6.45
C ALA A 39 6.54 -15.58 -7.32
N ALA A 40 5.86 -16.54 -6.70
CA ALA A 40 5.16 -17.61 -7.42
C ALA A 40 4.05 -17.06 -8.32
N SER A 41 3.30 -16.07 -7.83
CA SER A 41 2.24 -15.39 -8.59
C SER A 41 2.80 -14.65 -9.82
N LEU A 42 3.94 -13.94 -9.67
CA LEU A 42 4.59 -13.26 -10.79
C LEU A 42 5.10 -14.25 -11.84
N ARG A 43 5.71 -15.37 -11.42
CA ARG A 43 6.14 -16.43 -12.36
C ARG A 43 4.97 -17.01 -13.14
N LYS A 44 3.89 -17.38 -12.44
CA LYS A 44 2.70 -17.99 -13.04
C LYS A 44 2.03 -17.08 -14.06
N THR A 45 2.01 -15.78 -13.81
CA THR A 45 1.36 -14.78 -14.68
C THR A 45 2.28 -14.21 -15.75
N GLY A 46 3.59 -14.46 -15.67
CA GLY A 46 4.58 -13.86 -16.55
C GLY A 46 4.79 -12.36 -16.32
N ILE A 47 4.31 -11.79 -15.22
CA ILE A 47 4.52 -10.38 -14.90
C ILE A 47 6.01 -10.13 -14.65
N ARG A 48 6.60 -9.21 -15.43
CA ARG A 48 8.04 -8.89 -15.39
C ARG A 48 8.36 -7.56 -14.71
N LYS A 49 7.37 -6.83 -14.21
CA LYS A 49 7.56 -5.53 -13.54
C LYS A 49 6.83 -5.49 -12.21
N LEU A 50 7.54 -5.09 -11.17
CA LEU A 50 7.04 -4.93 -9.81
C LEU A 50 7.27 -3.48 -9.36
N PHE A 51 6.21 -2.76 -9.06
CA PHE A 51 6.30 -1.50 -8.33
C PHE A 51 6.08 -1.75 -6.85
N ALA A 52 6.82 -1.03 -6.01
CA ALA A 52 6.64 -1.12 -4.57
C ALA A 52 6.78 0.24 -3.89
N SER A 53 6.10 0.40 -2.76
CA SER A 53 6.43 1.48 -1.83
C SER A 53 7.89 1.40 -1.37
N PRO A 54 8.57 2.55 -1.18
CA PRO A 54 9.93 2.61 -0.64
C PRO A 54 10.03 2.23 0.85
N LEU A 55 8.94 2.32 1.63
CA LEU A 55 8.91 1.92 3.05
C LEU A 55 9.37 0.47 3.23
N ALA A 56 10.11 0.20 4.30
CA ALA A 56 10.85 -1.05 4.53
C ALA A 56 9.98 -2.30 4.37
N ARG A 57 8.76 -2.27 4.94
CA ARG A 57 7.77 -3.36 4.88
C ARG A 57 7.30 -3.73 3.47
N CYS A 58 7.45 -2.85 2.48
CA CYS A 58 7.22 -3.16 1.06
C CYS A 58 8.54 -3.37 0.29
N ARG A 59 9.53 -2.52 0.55
CA ARG A 59 10.82 -2.55 -0.16
C ARG A 59 11.59 -3.85 0.04
N ILE A 60 11.65 -4.35 1.28
CA ILE A 60 12.42 -5.57 1.61
C ILE A 60 11.83 -6.80 0.90
N PRO A 61 10.51 -7.10 0.99
CA PRO A 61 9.94 -8.23 0.25
C PRO A 61 10.03 -8.03 -1.27
N ALA A 62 9.86 -6.80 -1.77
CA ALA A 62 9.97 -6.51 -3.20
C ALA A 62 11.37 -6.79 -3.75
N GLN A 63 12.42 -6.38 -3.05
CA GLN A 63 13.81 -6.69 -3.42
C GLN A 63 14.07 -8.19 -3.42
N TRP A 64 13.56 -8.90 -2.40
CA TRP A 64 13.68 -10.35 -2.31
C TRP A 64 13.01 -11.07 -3.50
N VAL A 65 11.81 -10.61 -3.89
CA VAL A 65 11.05 -11.13 -5.03
C VAL A 65 11.76 -10.83 -6.34
N ALA A 66 12.25 -9.61 -6.54
CA ALA A 66 12.92 -9.18 -7.75
C ALA A 66 14.19 -10.00 -8.01
N ALA A 67 15.01 -10.21 -6.98
CA ALA A 67 16.22 -11.04 -7.07
C ALA A 67 15.93 -12.49 -7.53
N ARG A 68 14.76 -13.04 -7.19
CA ARG A 68 14.40 -14.45 -7.47
C ARG A 68 13.56 -14.65 -8.72
N THR A 69 12.87 -13.62 -9.18
CA THR A 69 12.01 -13.68 -10.38
C THR A 69 12.65 -12.99 -11.58
N GLN A 70 13.72 -12.21 -11.37
CA GLN A 70 14.32 -11.31 -12.36
C GLN A 70 13.29 -10.32 -12.93
N CYS A 71 12.30 -9.92 -12.13
CA CYS A 71 11.41 -8.83 -12.50
C CYS A 71 12.12 -7.48 -12.29
N GLU A 72 11.78 -6.51 -13.13
CA GLU A 72 12.20 -5.12 -12.95
C GLU A 72 11.48 -4.54 -11.73
N LEU A 73 12.23 -4.25 -10.67
CA LEU A 73 11.72 -3.56 -9.48
C LEU A 73 11.85 -2.06 -9.66
N ARG A 74 10.76 -1.32 -9.40
CA ARG A 74 10.76 0.14 -9.25
C ARG A 74 10.14 0.51 -7.91
N LEU A 75 10.88 1.30 -7.12
CA LEU A 75 10.31 1.92 -5.92
C LEU A 75 9.64 3.23 -6.34
N ASP A 76 8.46 3.50 -5.81
CA ASP A 76 7.69 4.70 -6.15
C ASP A 76 7.11 5.35 -4.89
N GLU A 77 7.47 6.61 -4.65
CA GLU A 77 7.03 7.40 -3.49
C GLU A 77 5.49 7.52 -3.43
N ARG A 78 4.83 7.55 -4.59
CA ARG A 78 3.36 7.67 -4.67
C ARG A 78 2.65 6.43 -4.16
N LEU A 79 3.36 5.33 -3.89
CA LEU A 79 2.82 4.10 -3.32
C LEU A 79 2.97 4.00 -1.80
N ARG A 80 3.53 5.00 -1.11
CA ARG A 80 3.63 5.02 0.36
C ARG A 80 2.24 5.04 1.00
N GLU A 81 2.13 4.53 2.23
CA GLU A 81 0.90 4.66 3.01
C GLU A 81 0.54 6.15 3.20
N ILE A 82 -0.73 6.43 3.51
CA ILE A 82 -1.11 7.77 3.94
C ILE A 82 -0.26 8.21 5.14
N SER A 83 0.19 9.47 5.14
CA SER A 83 0.87 10.01 6.31
C SER A 83 -0.15 10.40 7.37
N PHE A 84 0.03 9.87 8.58
CA PHE A 84 -0.74 10.29 9.73
C PHE A 84 -0.02 11.35 10.58
N GLY A 85 1.13 11.84 10.10
CA GLY A 85 1.87 12.95 10.71
C GLY A 85 2.16 12.71 12.20
N GLU A 86 1.75 13.65 13.04
CA GLU A 86 1.96 13.60 14.50
C GLU A 86 1.22 12.44 15.20
N TRP A 87 0.29 11.77 14.53
CA TRP A 87 -0.37 10.59 15.08
C TRP A 87 0.45 9.31 14.91
N GLU A 88 1.50 9.33 14.08
CA GLU A 88 2.32 8.15 13.84
C GLU A 88 3.14 7.76 15.08
N MET A 89 3.33 6.46 15.24
CA MET A 89 3.94 5.80 16.39
C MET A 89 3.19 6.00 17.72
N TYR A 90 1.99 6.56 17.69
CA TYR A 90 1.07 6.56 18.83
C TYR A 90 0.02 5.44 18.69
N PRO A 91 -0.43 4.87 19.83
CA PRO A 91 -1.64 4.06 19.85
C PRO A 91 -2.85 4.84 19.35
N TRP A 92 -3.70 4.20 18.55
CA TRP A 92 -4.94 4.81 18.05
C TRP A 92 -5.84 5.30 19.19
N ASP A 93 -5.87 4.60 20.32
CA ASP A 93 -6.64 4.97 21.51
C ASP A 93 -6.03 6.11 22.34
N ALA A 94 -4.78 6.47 22.06
CA ALA A 94 -4.11 7.62 22.68
C ALA A 94 -4.33 8.93 21.90
N ILE A 95 -4.81 8.86 20.65
CA ILE A 95 -5.15 10.05 19.87
C ILE A 95 -6.43 10.67 20.42
N PRO A 96 -6.51 12.01 20.56
CA PRO A 96 -7.71 12.68 21.07
C PRO A 96 -8.97 12.25 20.30
N ARG A 97 -9.97 11.79 21.04
CA ARG A 97 -11.19 11.20 20.46
C ARG A 97 -11.92 12.15 19.51
N ASN A 98 -11.98 13.43 19.84
CA ASN A 98 -12.59 14.45 18.99
C ASN A 98 -11.88 14.57 17.63
N ALA A 99 -10.55 14.47 17.61
CA ALA A 99 -9.77 14.53 16.38
C ALA A 99 -10.00 13.28 15.50
N LEU A 100 -10.15 12.10 16.12
CA LEU A 100 -10.54 10.88 15.41
C LEU A 100 -11.96 10.95 14.84
N ASP A 101 -12.90 11.52 15.61
CA ASP A 101 -14.29 11.68 15.16
C ASP A 101 -14.37 12.69 14.00
N GLU A 102 -13.62 13.79 14.05
CA GLU A 102 -13.48 14.75 12.94
C GLU A 102 -12.89 14.08 11.68
N TRP A 103 -11.81 13.31 11.83
CA TRP A 103 -11.23 12.56 10.72
C TRP A 103 -12.19 11.52 10.14
N ALA A 104 -12.92 10.79 10.98
CA ALA A 104 -13.90 9.81 10.53
C ALA A 104 -15.10 10.44 9.82
N ALA A 105 -15.45 11.69 10.17
CA ALA A 105 -16.51 12.45 9.52
C ALA A 105 -16.11 13.00 8.14
N ASP A 106 -14.81 13.22 7.92
CA ASP A 106 -14.28 13.76 6.66
C ASP A 106 -12.95 13.10 6.25
N LEU A 107 -13.05 11.86 5.76
CA LEU A 107 -11.88 11.08 5.32
C LEU A 107 -11.16 11.66 4.09
N LEU A 108 -11.77 12.64 3.40
CA LEU A 108 -11.22 13.20 2.17
C LEU A 108 -10.41 14.46 2.45
N GLU A 109 -10.98 15.44 3.16
CA GLU A 109 -10.37 16.76 3.37
C GLU A 109 -9.57 16.85 4.67
N PHE A 110 -9.96 16.10 5.71
CA PHE A 110 -9.24 16.16 6.98
C PHE A 110 -7.83 15.57 6.83
N ALA A 111 -6.83 16.37 7.18
CA ALA A 111 -5.45 15.93 7.34
C ALA A 111 -5.09 15.89 8.83
N PRO A 112 -4.56 14.76 9.34
CA PRO A 112 -3.88 14.75 10.64
C PRO A 112 -2.80 15.83 10.71
N PRO A 113 -2.47 16.38 11.89
CA PRO A 113 -1.41 17.38 12.02
C PRO A 113 -0.09 16.89 11.40
N ALA A 114 0.49 17.70 10.50
CA ALA A 114 1.66 17.34 9.70
C ALA A 114 1.53 16.03 8.89
N GLY A 115 0.31 15.58 8.63
CA GLY A 115 -0.03 14.39 7.86
C GLY A 115 -0.58 14.73 6.48
N GLU A 116 -1.22 13.73 5.87
CA GLU A 116 -1.78 13.77 4.52
C GLU A 116 -3.31 13.59 4.58
N SER A 117 -4.04 14.37 3.79
CA SER A 117 -5.48 14.19 3.57
C SER A 117 -5.78 12.99 2.65
N GLY A 118 -7.02 12.50 2.68
CA GLY A 118 -7.46 11.47 1.74
C GLY A 118 -7.36 11.92 0.28
N GLN A 119 -7.61 13.20 0.00
CA GLN A 119 -7.48 13.78 -1.34
C GLN A 119 -6.05 13.77 -1.86
N GLU A 120 -5.07 14.13 -1.04
CA GLU A 120 -3.65 14.08 -1.42
C GLU A 120 -3.21 12.65 -1.73
N LEU A 121 -3.61 11.68 -0.89
CA LEU A 121 -3.40 10.25 -1.15
C LEU A 121 -4.01 9.84 -2.50
N ILE A 122 -5.27 10.18 -2.74
CA ILE A 122 -5.96 9.85 -4.00
C ILE A 122 -5.23 10.47 -5.18
N ALA A 123 -4.90 11.76 -5.12
CA ALA A 123 -4.26 12.48 -6.20
C ALA A 123 -2.91 11.84 -6.61
N ARG A 124 -2.04 11.53 -5.64
CA ARG A 124 -0.73 10.93 -5.96
C ARG A 124 -0.85 9.50 -6.48
N VAL A 125 -1.80 8.70 -5.96
CA VAL A 125 -1.99 7.32 -6.41
C VAL A 125 -2.67 7.28 -7.78
N THR A 126 -3.60 8.19 -8.08
CA THR A 126 -4.17 8.36 -9.41
C THR A 126 -3.11 8.82 -10.41
N ASN A 127 -2.19 9.70 -10.02
CA ASN A 127 -1.06 10.08 -10.86
C ASN A 127 -0.17 8.87 -11.20
N PHE A 128 0.12 8.01 -10.22
CA PHE A 128 0.79 6.72 -10.46
C PHE A 128 -0.01 5.79 -11.39
N TRP A 129 -1.33 5.67 -11.19
CA TRP A 129 -2.21 4.85 -12.02
C TRP A 129 -2.19 5.28 -13.49
N ASN A 130 -2.23 6.58 -13.77
CA ASN A 130 -2.25 7.11 -15.13
C ASN A 130 -0.96 6.76 -15.90
N GLU A 131 0.19 6.72 -15.23
CA GLU A 131 1.45 6.23 -15.83
C GLU A 131 1.43 4.71 -16.01
N CYS A 132 0.67 4.02 -15.17
CA CYS A 132 0.44 2.62 -15.35
C CYS A 132 -0.43 2.39 -16.58
N GLU A 133 -1.61 2.96 -16.80
CA GLU A 133 -2.58 2.47 -17.81
C GLU A 133 -2.10 2.01 -19.23
N ALA A 134 -1.04 2.58 -19.84
CA ALA A 134 -0.70 2.35 -21.27
C ALA A 134 0.58 1.52 -21.56
N GLY A 135 0.61 0.20 -21.35
CA GLY A 135 1.87 -0.60 -21.48
C GLY A 135 1.87 -1.97 -20.76
N PRO A 136 3.02 -2.63 -20.51
CA PRO A 136 3.08 -4.05 -20.12
C PRO A 136 2.60 -4.34 -18.69
N SER A 137 2.02 -5.52 -18.48
CA SER A 137 1.47 -5.93 -17.17
C SER A 137 2.44 -5.74 -16.00
N CYS A 138 1.96 -5.17 -14.90
CA CYS A 138 2.74 -4.95 -13.68
C CYS A 138 2.04 -5.49 -12.42
N ALA A 139 2.84 -5.67 -11.38
CA ALA A 139 2.40 -5.96 -10.02
C ALA A 139 2.72 -4.79 -9.10
N ILE A 140 1.89 -4.55 -8.09
CA ILE A 140 2.06 -3.49 -7.10
C ILE A 140 2.14 -4.10 -5.70
N LEU A 141 3.16 -3.72 -4.92
CA LEU A 141 3.27 -4.01 -3.49
C LEU A 141 3.19 -2.72 -2.66
N SER A 142 2.11 -2.56 -1.90
CA SER A 142 1.82 -1.33 -1.17
C SER A 142 1.05 -1.58 0.14
N HIS A 143 0.29 -0.59 0.61
CA HIS A 143 -0.35 -0.51 1.92
C HIS A 143 -1.86 -0.31 1.80
N GLY A 144 -2.56 -0.16 2.92
CA GLY A 144 -4.02 -0.15 2.92
C GLY A 144 -4.62 1.01 2.14
N GLY A 145 -4.13 2.23 2.36
CA GLY A 145 -4.64 3.45 1.69
C GLY A 145 -4.48 3.39 0.17
N PRO A 146 -3.24 3.32 -0.37
CA PRO A 146 -3.02 3.28 -1.81
C PRO A 146 -3.71 2.11 -2.51
N LEU A 147 -3.80 0.94 -1.87
CA LEU A 147 -4.47 -0.21 -2.47
C LEU A 147 -5.98 -0.01 -2.59
N ARG A 148 -6.65 0.69 -1.66
CA ARG A 148 -8.07 1.04 -1.83
C ARG A 148 -8.30 1.88 -3.08
N VAL A 149 -7.42 2.88 -3.29
CA VAL A 149 -7.48 3.74 -4.49
C VAL A 149 -7.28 2.89 -5.75
N LEU A 150 -6.22 2.08 -5.79
CA LEU A 150 -5.93 1.23 -6.96
C LEU A 150 -7.01 0.17 -7.22
N GLU A 151 -7.60 -0.42 -6.17
CA GLU A 151 -8.69 -1.39 -6.32
C GLU A 151 -9.95 -0.75 -6.91
N ALA A 152 -10.28 0.48 -6.51
CA ALA A 152 -11.40 1.23 -7.10
C ALA A 152 -11.13 1.57 -8.58
N LEU A 153 -9.93 2.08 -8.89
CA LEU A 153 -9.53 2.44 -10.26
C LEU A 153 -9.52 1.21 -11.19
N VAL A 154 -8.94 0.09 -10.76
CA VAL A 154 -8.96 -1.19 -11.50
C VAL A 154 -10.40 -1.66 -11.76
N ALA A 155 -11.30 -1.45 -10.80
CA ALA A 155 -12.70 -1.85 -10.92
C ALA A 155 -13.57 -0.86 -11.71
N GLY A 156 -13.02 0.28 -12.17
CA GLY A 156 -13.78 1.35 -12.83
C GLY A 156 -14.80 2.02 -11.90
N LYS A 157 -14.51 2.08 -10.60
CA LYS A 157 -15.39 2.65 -9.56
C LYS A 157 -14.82 3.95 -9.00
N ASN A 158 -15.70 4.74 -8.40
CA ASN A 158 -15.28 5.87 -7.58
C ASN A 158 -14.49 5.36 -6.36
N VAL A 159 -13.48 6.13 -5.96
CA VAL A 159 -12.66 5.81 -4.80
C VAL A 159 -13.47 6.05 -3.53
N ASP A 160 -13.49 5.07 -2.64
CA ASP A 160 -14.06 5.15 -1.30
C ASP A 160 -13.02 4.65 -0.29
N LEU A 161 -12.52 5.56 0.56
CA LEU A 161 -11.50 5.26 1.55
C LEU A 161 -12.06 4.56 2.80
N SER A 162 -13.38 4.53 2.98
CA SER A 162 -14.05 3.89 4.12
C SER A 162 -14.13 2.37 4.00
N VAL A 163 -13.99 1.82 2.78
CA VAL A 163 -14.05 0.37 2.57
C VAL A 163 -12.91 -0.35 3.31
N PRO A 164 -13.10 -1.60 3.76
CA PRO A 164 -12.01 -2.36 4.35
C PRO A 164 -10.84 -2.50 3.38
N ALA A 165 -9.63 -2.22 3.86
CA ALA A 165 -8.43 -2.47 3.07
C ALA A 165 -8.21 -3.98 2.88
N MET A 166 -7.60 -4.35 1.75
CA MET A 166 -7.05 -5.68 1.52
C MET A 166 -6.29 -6.19 2.78
N PRO A 167 -6.49 -7.45 3.24
CA PRO A 167 -5.78 -7.99 4.38
C PRO A 167 -4.25 -7.95 4.24
N LEU A 168 -3.54 -7.85 5.38
CA LEU A 168 -2.07 -7.91 5.41
C LEU A 168 -1.58 -9.25 4.82
N GLY A 169 -0.51 -9.19 4.02
CA GLY A 169 0.07 -10.36 3.38
C GLY A 169 -0.77 -10.96 2.24
N MET A 170 -1.82 -10.27 1.78
CA MET A 170 -2.61 -10.76 0.65
C MET A 170 -1.95 -10.42 -0.69
N VAL A 171 -2.03 -11.36 -1.64
CA VAL A 171 -1.72 -11.19 -3.06
C VAL A 171 -2.99 -11.44 -3.86
N LYS A 172 -3.44 -10.45 -4.63
CA LYS A 172 -4.65 -10.50 -5.46
C LYS A 172 -4.28 -10.34 -6.93
N LEU A 173 -4.59 -11.35 -7.74
CA LEU A 173 -4.50 -11.25 -9.19
C LEU A 173 -5.73 -10.53 -9.75
N ILE A 174 -5.51 -9.71 -10.77
CA ILE A 174 -6.57 -8.99 -11.48
C ILE A 174 -6.72 -9.66 -12.87
N PRO A 175 -7.93 -10.13 -13.20
CA PRO A 175 -8.20 -10.84 -14.46
C PRO A 175 -8.05 -9.95 -15.70
#